data_AF-A0A9Q9B3S7-F1
#
_entry.id   AF-A0A9Q9B3S7-F1
#
_cell.length_a   1.000
_cell.length_b   1.000
_cell.length_c   1.000
_cell.angle_alpha   90.00
_cell.angle_beta   90.00
_cell.angle_gamma   90.00
#
_symmetry.space_group_name_H-M   'P 1'
#
loop_
_entity.id
_entity.type
_entity.pdbx_description
1 polymer ?
#
loop_
_entity_poly.entity_id
_entity_poly.type
_entity_poly.pdbx_seq_one_letter_code
_entity_poly.pdbx_strand_id
1 'polypeptide(L)'
;MASVRRKFEPTLERSKHARSSVLRRLCQTGAHAIPQLCQGLSAKLARILGREYPARWLVGLTFGSADQSEYTVVKVDAYHGINSYLAQLEDTSINTIEHVFEYNLSNAGSEGGKRGIHPAFPPGQDGLEQIIASKGEENEIYHAALAYVQRKCRAEGIDGALKMADGKGEYDALLFCDVKGVAQQIAAQAGYPIVTIPIGVDDHGIPLSLSLQHTAWKEPELIQWASAIEDALKSVDILRPLPTYRNASAKNIPVL
;
A
#
# COMPACT_ATOMS: atom_id res chain seq x y z
N MET A 1 -3.33 -40.95 -9.98
CA MET A 1 -3.82 -39.55 -10.07
C MET A 1 -2.76 -38.64 -9.48
N ALA A 2 -1.94 -37.99 -10.32
CA ALA A 2 -0.86 -37.11 -9.88
C ALA A 2 -1.41 -35.70 -9.65
N SER A 3 -1.42 -35.26 -8.38
CA SER A 3 -1.76 -33.89 -7.98
C SER A 3 -0.49 -33.03 -8.04
N VAL A 4 -0.34 -32.23 -9.08
CA VAL A 4 0.70 -31.20 -9.17
C VAL A 4 0.28 -30.00 -8.31
N ARG A 5 0.78 -29.94 -7.07
CA ARG A 5 0.76 -28.70 -6.26
C ARG A 5 2.00 -27.88 -6.62
N ARG A 6 1.89 -26.91 -7.54
CA ARG A 6 2.94 -25.89 -7.71
C ARG A 6 2.84 -24.90 -6.57
N LYS A 7 3.86 -24.89 -5.70
CA LYS A 7 4.17 -23.75 -4.81
C LYS A 7 4.41 -22.52 -5.69
N PHE A 8 3.73 -21.42 -5.37
CA PHE A 8 3.94 -20.11 -5.99
C PHE A 8 5.20 -19.48 -5.36
N GLU A 9 6.37 -19.79 -5.89
CA GLU A 9 7.59 -19.04 -5.63
C GLU A 9 7.86 -18.16 -6.85
N PRO A 10 7.66 -16.82 -6.78
CA PRO A 10 7.90 -15.95 -7.91
C PRO A 10 9.39 -15.64 -8.00
N THR A 11 10.18 -16.57 -8.54
CA THR A 11 11.48 -16.25 -9.14
C THR A 11 11.27 -16.08 -10.64
N LEU A 12 10.72 -14.92 -11.00
CA LEU A 12 10.50 -14.49 -12.38
C LEU A 12 11.79 -13.84 -12.90
N GLU A 13 12.51 -14.53 -13.78
CA GLU A 13 13.77 -14.05 -14.35
C GLU A 13 13.59 -12.72 -15.10
N ARG A 14 12.45 -12.50 -15.78
CA ARG A 14 12.16 -11.21 -16.42
C ARG A 14 11.92 -10.08 -15.43
N SER A 15 11.37 -10.38 -14.25
CA SER A 15 11.25 -9.39 -13.17
C SER A 15 12.62 -8.99 -12.61
N LYS A 16 13.55 -9.94 -12.47
CA LYS A 16 14.94 -9.63 -12.10
C LYS A 16 15.63 -8.82 -13.19
N HIS A 17 15.45 -9.20 -14.45
CA HIS A 17 16.01 -8.51 -15.60
C HIS A 17 15.50 -7.07 -15.73
N ALA A 18 14.19 -6.84 -15.58
CA ALA A 18 13.60 -5.51 -15.63
C ALA A 18 14.17 -4.61 -14.53
N ARG A 19 14.19 -5.09 -13.28
CA ARG A 19 14.76 -4.34 -12.13
C ARG A 19 16.23 -4.00 -12.32
N SER A 20 17.03 -4.97 -12.75
CA SER A 20 18.47 -4.76 -12.95
C SER A 20 18.76 -3.85 -14.14
N SER A 21 17.95 -3.90 -15.21
CA SER A 21 18.06 -2.99 -16.35
C SER A 21 17.69 -1.55 -15.98
N VAL A 22 16.61 -1.37 -15.21
CA VAL A 22 16.19 -0.07 -14.65
C VAL A 22 17.29 0.51 -13.76
N LEU A 23 17.78 -0.23 -12.77
CA LEU A 23 18.83 0.24 -11.87
C LEU A 23 20.11 0.61 -12.63
N ARG A 24 20.52 -0.21 -13.61
CA ARG A 24 21.67 0.10 -14.47
C ARG A 24 21.45 1.39 -15.24
N ARG A 25 20.26 1.60 -15.80
CA ARG A 25 19.93 2.82 -16.54
C ARG A 25 19.99 4.06 -15.66
N LEU A 26 19.45 3.98 -14.44
CA LEU A 26 19.55 5.08 -13.47
C LEU A 26 21.00 5.39 -13.11
N CYS A 27 21.83 4.36 -12.90
CA CYS A 27 23.26 4.61 -12.63
C CYS A 27 24.01 5.27 -13.79
N GLN A 28 23.58 5.07 -15.04
CA GLN A 28 24.16 5.74 -16.20
C GLN A 28 23.80 7.24 -16.27
N THR A 29 22.74 7.69 -15.59
CA THR A 29 22.40 9.12 -15.50
C THR A 29 23.19 9.85 -14.41
N GLY A 30 24.14 9.15 -13.75
CA GLY A 30 24.87 9.67 -12.59
C GLY A 30 24.19 9.42 -11.25
N ALA A 31 23.04 8.72 -11.21
CA ALA A 31 22.40 8.38 -9.95
C ALA A 31 23.17 7.28 -9.20
N HIS A 32 23.37 7.46 -7.90
CA HIS A 32 24.03 6.46 -7.06
C HIS A 32 23.01 5.64 -6.28
N ALA A 33 22.60 4.50 -6.85
CA ALA A 33 21.78 3.53 -6.13
C ALA A 33 22.67 2.73 -5.16
N ILE A 34 22.49 2.93 -3.87
CA ILE A 34 23.19 2.15 -2.84
C ILE A 34 22.28 0.97 -2.49
N PRO A 35 22.69 -0.28 -2.81
CA PRO A 35 21.94 -1.46 -2.41
C PRO A 35 22.11 -1.62 -0.90
N GLN A 36 21.26 -0.96 -0.13
CA GLN A 36 21.00 -1.45 1.20
C GLN A 36 20.16 -2.71 1.01
N LEU A 37 20.82 -3.87 1.13
CA LEU A 37 20.19 -5.00 1.77
C LEU A 37 19.84 -4.44 3.14
N CYS A 38 18.66 -3.87 3.28
CA CYS A 38 18.19 -3.42 4.56
C CYS A 38 18.00 -4.70 5.37
N GLN A 39 19.05 -5.34 5.86
CA GLN A 39 18.94 -6.46 6.79
C GLN A 39 18.29 -5.94 8.08
N GLY A 40 18.53 -4.67 8.41
CA GLY A 40 17.76 -3.90 9.39
C GLY A 40 16.29 -3.73 8.99
N LEU A 41 15.97 -3.03 7.90
CA LEU A 41 14.57 -2.78 7.52
C LEU A 41 13.82 -4.08 7.18
N SER A 42 14.43 -5.09 6.55
CA SER A 42 13.79 -6.38 6.23
C SER A 42 13.64 -7.32 7.42
N ALA A 43 14.58 -7.37 8.38
CA ALA A 43 14.39 -8.14 9.61
C ALA A 43 13.49 -7.42 10.62
N LYS A 44 13.49 -6.08 10.61
CA LYS A 44 12.62 -5.21 11.42
C LYS A 44 11.22 -5.13 10.80
N LEU A 45 11.08 -5.12 9.47
CA LEU A 45 9.82 -5.30 8.71
C LEU A 45 9.31 -6.73 8.83
N ALA A 46 10.16 -7.76 8.74
CA ALA A 46 9.74 -9.15 8.98
C ALA A 46 9.35 -9.40 10.45
N ARG A 47 9.86 -8.60 11.40
CA ARG A 47 9.39 -8.57 12.79
C ARG A 47 8.10 -7.78 12.97
N ILE A 48 7.94 -6.63 12.30
CA ILE A 48 6.73 -5.79 12.33
C ILE A 48 5.56 -6.50 11.62
N LEU A 49 5.82 -7.22 10.53
CA LEU A 49 4.80 -7.84 9.67
C LEU A 49 4.57 -9.33 9.96
N GLY A 50 5.25 -9.90 10.95
CA GLY A 50 5.17 -11.33 11.25
C GLY A 50 5.83 -12.21 10.18
N ARG A 51 6.38 -13.34 10.61
CA ARG A 51 7.06 -14.31 9.74
C ARG A 51 6.15 -14.83 8.61
N GLU A 52 6.81 -15.09 7.48
CA GLU A 52 6.37 -15.92 6.34
C GLU A 52 4.93 -15.72 5.86
N TYR A 53 4.79 -15.22 4.63
CA TYR A 53 3.50 -15.16 3.93
C TYR A 53 3.24 -16.46 3.15
N PRO A 54 2.57 -17.49 3.70
CA PRO A 54 1.90 -18.46 2.87
C PRO A 54 0.68 -17.79 2.25
N ALA A 55 0.50 -17.99 0.95
CA ALA A 55 -0.69 -17.59 0.22
C ALA A 55 -1.95 -18.24 0.83
N ARG A 56 -2.60 -17.54 1.75
CA ARG A 56 -3.93 -17.85 2.25
C ARG A 56 -4.66 -16.52 2.40
N TRP A 57 -5.60 -16.30 1.48
CA TRP A 57 -6.53 -15.18 1.42
C TRP A 57 -6.90 -14.61 2.80
N LEU A 58 -6.51 -13.35 3.03
CA LEU A 58 -7.01 -12.34 4.00
C LEU A 58 -7.54 -12.77 5.38
N VAL A 59 -7.19 -13.96 5.87
CA VAL A 59 -7.58 -14.49 7.19
C VAL A 59 -6.31 -14.99 7.86
N GLY A 60 -5.59 -14.07 8.52
CA GLY A 60 -4.38 -14.42 9.27
C GLY A 60 -3.20 -13.46 9.11
N LEU A 61 -3.43 -12.16 8.92
CA LEU A 61 -2.39 -11.18 9.22
C LEU A 61 -2.22 -11.18 10.73
N THR A 62 -1.11 -11.71 11.24
CA THR A 62 -0.68 -11.45 12.62
C THR A 62 -0.25 -9.99 12.68
N PHE A 63 -1.20 -9.10 12.98
CA PHE A 63 -1.02 -7.64 13.03
C PHE A 63 -0.16 -7.14 14.22
N GLY A 64 0.79 -7.95 14.69
CA GLY A 64 1.41 -7.74 16.00
C GLY A 64 0.39 -7.84 17.14
N SER A 65 0.76 -7.39 18.33
CA SER A 65 -0.18 -7.21 19.43
C SER A 65 -1.06 -5.98 19.18
N ALA A 66 -2.24 -5.90 19.81
CA ALA A 66 -3.20 -4.83 19.55
C ALA A 66 -2.62 -3.42 19.79
N ASP A 67 -1.70 -3.27 20.74
CA ASP A 67 -0.95 -2.06 21.09
C ASP A 67 0.18 -1.72 20.10
N GLN A 68 0.36 -2.51 19.04
CA GLN A 68 1.37 -2.32 17.98
C GLN A 68 0.77 -2.42 16.57
N SER A 69 -0.56 -2.49 16.47
CA SER A 69 -1.28 -2.75 15.24
C SER A 69 -1.84 -1.48 14.61
N GLU A 70 -1.51 -1.23 13.34
CA GLU A 70 -2.19 -0.21 12.52
C GLU A 70 -3.71 -0.43 12.52
N TYR A 71 -4.16 -1.69 12.45
CA TYR A 71 -5.58 -1.99 12.35
C TYR A 71 -6.36 -1.59 13.62
N THR A 72 -5.70 -1.53 14.79
CA THR A 72 -6.30 -0.97 16.01
C THR A 72 -6.65 0.50 15.85
N VAL A 73 -5.76 1.28 15.23
CA VAL A 73 -5.97 2.71 14.95
C VAL A 73 -7.06 2.87 13.89
N VAL A 74 -6.92 2.15 12.77
CA VAL A 74 -7.83 2.25 11.61
C VAL A 74 -9.29 2.01 11.99
N LYS A 75 -9.60 0.99 12.79
CA LYS A 75 -11.00 0.70 13.14
C LYS A 75 -11.63 1.76 14.05
N VAL A 76 -10.85 2.36 14.95
CA VAL A 76 -11.31 3.45 15.84
C VAL A 76 -11.54 4.71 15.01
N ASP A 77 -10.57 5.10 14.19
CA ASP A 77 -10.67 6.28 13.32
C ASP A 77 -11.77 6.14 12.28
N ALA A 78 -11.96 4.94 11.72
CA ALA A 78 -13.03 4.67 10.77
C ALA A 78 -14.42 4.84 11.42
N TYR A 79 -14.60 4.41 12.68
CA TYR A 79 -15.85 4.61 13.38
C TYR A 79 -16.19 6.11 13.49
N HIS A 80 -15.23 6.94 13.90
CA HIS A 80 -15.40 8.39 13.98
C HIS A 80 -15.60 9.04 12.60
N GLY A 81 -14.72 8.74 11.64
CA GLY A 81 -14.71 9.37 10.33
C GLY A 81 -15.95 9.04 9.51
N ILE A 82 -16.39 7.78 9.50
CA ILE A 82 -17.58 7.33 8.78
C ILE A 82 -18.83 7.95 9.41
N ASN A 83 -19.00 7.88 10.73
CA ASN A 83 -20.18 8.46 11.39
C ASN A 83 -20.23 9.98 11.23
N SER A 84 -19.09 10.67 11.31
CA SER A 84 -19.01 12.12 11.08
C SER A 84 -19.42 12.48 9.65
N TYR A 85 -19.00 11.70 8.65
CA TYR A 85 -19.42 11.90 7.27
C TYR A 85 -20.91 11.60 7.05
N LEU A 86 -21.39 10.45 7.53
CA LEU A 86 -22.77 10.02 7.33
C LEU A 86 -23.78 10.94 8.02
N ALA A 87 -23.42 11.53 9.17
CA ALA A 87 -24.27 12.50 9.88
C ALA A 87 -24.51 13.81 9.09
N GLN A 88 -23.69 14.09 8.07
CA GLN A 88 -23.84 15.27 7.21
C GLN A 88 -24.69 15.01 5.96
N LEU A 89 -25.07 13.75 5.70
CA LEU A 89 -25.84 13.41 4.52
C LEU A 89 -27.32 13.78 4.70
N GLU A 90 -27.88 14.42 3.68
CA GLU A 90 -29.31 14.70 3.56
C GLU A 90 -29.99 13.61 2.69
N ASP A 91 -31.32 13.52 2.76
CA ASP A 91 -32.14 12.60 1.95
C ASP A 91 -31.83 11.09 2.09
N THR A 92 -31.26 10.67 3.21
CA THR A 92 -31.04 9.25 3.53
C THR A 92 -31.35 8.95 4.99
N SER A 93 -31.86 7.74 5.26
CA SER A 93 -31.99 7.23 6.62
C SER A 93 -30.69 6.63 7.16
N ILE A 94 -29.66 6.50 6.33
CA ILE A 94 -28.36 5.93 6.69
C ILE A 94 -27.43 7.06 7.15
N ASN A 95 -27.39 7.32 8.46
CA ASN A 95 -26.59 8.39 9.07
C ASN A 95 -25.53 7.87 10.06
N THR A 96 -25.43 6.56 10.24
CA THR A 96 -24.36 5.90 10.99
C THR A 96 -23.86 4.63 10.30
N ILE A 97 -22.71 4.14 10.72
CA ILE A 97 -22.14 2.89 10.27
C ILE A 97 -23.00 1.68 10.68
N GLU A 98 -23.73 1.76 11.79
CA GLU A 98 -24.73 0.75 12.18
C GLU A 98 -25.85 0.67 11.15
N HIS A 99 -26.36 1.81 10.66
CA HIS A 99 -27.36 1.79 9.60
C HIS A 99 -26.83 1.18 8.30
N VAL A 100 -25.56 1.41 7.94
CA VAL A 100 -24.90 0.73 6.81
C VAL A 100 -24.87 -0.79 7.04
N PHE A 101 -24.48 -1.22 8.24
CA PHE A 101 -24.40 -2.62 8.60
C PHE A 101 -25.78 -3.32 8.53
N GLU A 102 -26.82 -2.67 9.05
CA GLU A 102 -28.21 -3.15 9.00
C GLU A 102 -28.77 -3.19 7.58
N TYR A 103 -28.44 -2.19 6.76
CA TYR A 103 -28.79 -2.19 5.34
C TYR A 103 -28.17 -3.40 4.64
N ASN A 104 -26.88 -3.65 4.84
CA ASN A 104 -26.19 -4.80 4.24
C ASN A 104 -26.77 -6.14 4.71
N LEU A 105 -27.20 -6.24 5.99
CA LEU A 105 -27.85 -7.43 6.52
C LEU A 105 -29.21 -7.70 5.86
N SER A 106 -29.99 -6.64 5.67
CA SER A 106 -31.33 -6.69 5.06
C SER A 106 -31.24 -6.99 3.56
N ASN A 107 -30.14 -6.61 2.92
CA ASN A 107 -29.86 -6.77 1.50
C ASN A 107 -28.72 -7.76 1.23
N ALA A 108 -28.57 -8.80 2.06
CA ALA A 108 -27.41 -9.69 2.02
C ALA A 108 -27.20 -10.40 0.66
N GLY A 109 -28.25 -10.53 -0.15
CA GLY A 109 -28.17 -11.09 -1.50
C GLY A 109 -27.48 -10.20 -2.52
N SER A 110 -27.44 -8.87 -2.33
CA SER A 110 -26.74 -7.91 -3.18
C SER A 110 -25.49 -7.32 -2.51
N GLU A 111 -25.57 -7.04 -1.20
CA GLU A 111 -24.50 -6.36 -0.46
C GLU A 111 -23.54 -7.32 0.25
N GLY A 112 -23.91 -8.59 0.40
CA GLY A 112 -23.06 -9.55 1.10
C GLY A 112 -22.92 -9.30 2.60
N GLY A 113 -23.90 -8.71 3.28
CA GLY A 113 -23.85 -8.50 4.73
C GLY A 113 -23.81 -9.78 5.59
N LYS A 114 -23.99 -10.97 5.00
CA LYS A 114 -23.97 -12.27 5.70
C LYS A 114 -22.97 -13.22 5.06
N ARG A 115 -22.20 -13.92 5.91
CA ARG A 115 -21.24 -14.97 5.52
C ARG A 115 -21.88 -16.00 4.60
N GLY A 116 -21.20 -16.31 3.51
CA GLY A 116 -21.61 -17.36 2.57
C GLY A 116 -22.84 -17.06 1.71
N ILE A 117 -23.46 -15.88 1.83
CA ILE A 117 -24.62 -15.51 1.00
C ILE A 117 -24.20 -14.93 -0.34
N HIS A 118 -23.30 -13.93 -0.33
CA HIS A 118 -22.84 -13.28 -1.56
C HIS A 118 -21.50 -13.88 -2.02
N PRO A 119 -21.39 -14.37 -3.27
CA PRO A 119 -20.19 -15.08 -3.74
C PRO A 119 -18.93 -14.19 -3.79
N ALA A 120 -19.09 -12.88 -4.00
CA ALA A 120 -17.96 -11.94 -3.98
C ALA A 120 -17.51 -11.56 -2.56
N PHE A 121 -18.37 -11.78 -1.55
CA PHE A 121 -18.08 -11.45 -0.14
C PHE A 121 -18.29 -12.68 0.77
N PRO A 122 -17.51 -13.77 0.59
CA PRO A 122 -17.66 -14.96 1.44
C PRO A 122 -17.56 -14.70 2.96
N PRO A 123 -16.67 -13.81 3.45
CA PRO A 123 -16.60 -13.44 4.87
C PRO A 123 -17.76 -12.56 5.36
N GLY A 124 -18.61 -12.06 4.47
CA GLY A 124 -19.61 -11.07 4.81
C GLY A 124 -18.99 -9.69 5.05
N GLN A 125 -19.35 -9.07 6.18
CA GLN A 125 -18.94 -7.72 6.56
C GLN A 125 -18.15 -7.64 7.89
N ASP A 126 -17.26 -8.61 8.14
CA ASP A 126 -16.44 -8.70 9.37
C ASP A 126 -15.65 -7.40 9.70
N GLY A 127 -15.28 -6.63 8.68
CA GLY A 127 -14.59 -5.34 8.87
C GLY A 127 -15.51 -4.30 9.52
N LEU A 128 -16.76 -4.19 9.05
CA LEU A 128 -17.76 -3.29 9.65
C LEU A 128 -18.09 -3.71 11.08
N GLU A 129 -18.19 -5.01 11.34
CA GLU A 129 -18.38 -5.53 12.71
C GLU A 129 -17.25 -5.09 13.65
N GLN A 130 -15.99 -5.17 13.20
CA GLN A 130 -14.84 -4.74 14.01
C GLN A 130 -14.75 -3.23 14.22
N ILE A 131 -15.21 -2.43 13.24
CA ILE A 131 -15.31 -0.97 13.37
C ILE A 131 -16.40 -0.63 14.40
N ILE A 132 -17.60 -1.20 14.29
CA ILE A 132 -18.70 -1.00 15.25
C ILE A 132 -18.29 -1.44 16.65
N ALA A 133 -17.64 -2.61 16.77
CA ALA A 133 -17.16 -3.14 18.06
C ALA A 133 -16.11 -2.24 18.72
N SER A 134 -15.40 -1.39 17.96
CA SER A 134 -14.48 -0.41 18.53
C SER A 134 -15.17 0.74 19.25
N LYS A 135 -16.42 1.06 18.86
CA LYS A 135 -17.21 2.19 19.37
C LYS A 135 -16.51 3.55 19.30
N GLY A 136 -15.42 3.66 18.53
CA GLY A 136 -14.56 4.85 18.54
C GLY A 136 -13.78 5.05 19.85
N GLU A 137 -13.61 4.02 20.68
CA GLU A 137 -12.93 4.18 21.97
C GLU A 137 -11.41 4.38 21.78
N GLU A 138 -10.95 5.62 21.95
CA GLU A 138 -9.53 6.01 22.00
C GLU A 138 -8.88 5.64 23.35
N ASN A 139 -8.85 4.34 23.66
CA ASN A 139 -8.29 3.84 24.92
C ASN A 139 -6.75 3.78 24.91
N GLU A 140 -6.17 3.30 26.02
CA GLU A 140 -4.71 3.15 26.15
C GLU A 140 -4.08 2.30 25.04
N ILE A 141 -4.78 1.26 24.57
CA ILE A 141 -4.31 0.38 23.49
C ILE A 141 -4.29 1.15 22.16
N TYR A 142 -5.30 1.97 21.88
CA TYR A 142 -5.33 2.85 20.70
C TYR A 142 -4.15 3.81 20.70
N HIS A 143 -3.92 4.56 21.79
CA HIS A 143 -2.81 5.50 21.86
C HIS A 143 -1.44 4.82 21.81
N ALA A 144 -1.29 3.63 22.41
CA ALA A 144 -0.08 2.83 22.31
C ALA A 144 0.18 2.39 20.86
N ALA A 145 -0.85 1.90 20.16
CA ALA A 145 -0.77 1.49 18.76
C ALA A 145 -0.40 2.67 17.86
N LEU A 146 -1.07 3.82 18.04
CA LEU A 146 -0.79 5.04 17.26
C LEU A 146 0.65 5.51 17.46
N ALA A 147 1.12 5.59 18.71
CA ALA A 147 2.49 6.00 19.02
C ALA A 147 3.51 5.01 18.46
N TYR A 148 3.23 3.70 18.53
CA TYR A 148 4.09 2.66 17.96
C TYR A 148 4.21 2.81 16.45
N VAL A 149 3.08 2.85 15.74
CA VAL A 149 3.01 2.92 14.28
C VAL A 149 3.71 4.19 13.77
N GLN A 150 3.39 5.35 14.34
CA GLN A 150 4.02 6.61 13.94
C GLN A 150 5.53 6.59 14.16
N ARG A 151 6.00 6.11 15.32
CA ARG A 151 7.45 6.03 15.61
C ARG A 151 8.16 5.08 14.65
N LYS A 152 7.59 3.90 14.39
CA LYS A 152 8.20 2.86 13.56
C LYS A 152 8.24 3.23 12.08
N CYS A 153 7.23 3.94 11.58
CA CYS A 153 7.15 4.30 10.17
C CYS A 153 7.83 5.64 9.85
N ARG A 154 7.91 6.57 10.82
CA ARG A 154 8.59 7.88 10.68
C ARG A 154 10.05 7.80 11.16
N ALA A 155 10.30 8.22 12.41
CA ALA A 155 11.64 8.40 12.98
C ALA A 155 12.54 7.15 12.91
N GLU A 156 12.00 5.97 13.24
CA GLU A 156 12.75 4.69 13.14
C GLU A 156 12.64 4.01 11.77
N GLY A 157 11.84 4.57 10.86
CA GLY A 157 11.52 4.04 9.54
C GLY A 157 12.09 4.94 8.46
N ILE A 158 11.22 5.68 7.77
CA ILE A 158 11.59 6.49 6.59
C ILE A 158 12.64 7.55 6.94
N ASP A 159 12.43 8.33 7.99
CA ASP A 159 13.36 9.42 8.37
C ASP A 159 14.73 8.86 8.78
N GLY A 160 14.71 7.76 9.53
CA GLY A 160 15.92 7.05 9.93
C GLY A 160 16.68 6.52 8.72
N ALA A 161 15.98 5.88 7.77
CA ALA A 161 16.59 5.32 6.58
C ALA A 161 17.21 6.39 5.67
N LEU A 162 16.55 7.54 5.50
CA LEU A 162 17.09 8.67 4.72
C LEU A 162 18.35 9.29 5.37
N LYS A 163 18.39 9.33 6.71
CA LYS A 163 19.53 9.87 7.48
C LYS A 163 20.71 8.91 7.63
N MET A 164 20.50 7.61 7.44
CA MET A 164 21.55 6.59 7.50
C MET A 164 22.45 6.63 6.25
N ALA A 165 23.04 7.79 6.02
CA ALA A 165 24.24 7.96 5.26
C ALA A 165 25.34 7.09 5.86
N ASP A 166 26.06 6.35 5.05
CA ASP A 166 27.32 5.67 5.38
C ASP A 166 28.48 6.65 5.66
N GLY A 167 28.19 7.78 6.33
CA GLY A 167 29.10 8.91 6.53
C GLY A 167 29.19 9.86 5.33
N LYS A 168 28.37 9.69 4.29
CA LYS A 168 28.46 10.43 3.01
C LYS A 168 27.36 11.47 2.74
N GLY A 169 26.46 11.72 3.68
CA GLY A 169 25.32 12.64 3.53
C GLY A 169 23.97 11.94 3.31
N GLU A 170 22.88 12.66 3.54
CA GLU A 170 21.51 12.14 3.49
C GLU A 170 21.12 11.60 2.10
N TYR A 171 20.29 10.55 2.05
CA TYR A 171 19.76 10.04 0.79
C TYR A 171 18.65 10.94 0.25
N ASP A 172 18.64 11.12 -1.06
CA ASP A 172 17.60 11.89 -1.75
C ASP A 172 16.24 11.19 -1.70
N ALA A 173 16.17 9.86 -1.82
CA ALA A 173 14.91 9.12 -1.73
C ALA A 173 15.13 7.65 -1.36
N LEU A 174 14.10 7.03 -0.79
CA LEU A 174 14.06 5.58 -0.63
C LEU A 174 13.42 4.92 -1.86
N LEU A 175 14.10 3.91 -2.40
CA LEU A 175 13.71 3.23 -3.63
C LEU A 175 13.22 1.80 -3.32
N PHE A 176 12.03 1.44 -3.81
CA PHE A 176 11.47 0.09 -3.65
C PHE A 176 11.00 -0.50 -4.98
N CYS A 177 11.10 -1.82 -5.10
CA CYS A 177 10.62 -2.63 -6.25
C CYS A 177 9.81 -3.82 -5.73
N ASP A 178 8.95 -3.60 -4.75
CA ASP A 178 8.20 -4.67 -4.11
C ASP A 178 6.93 -5.02 -4.89
N VAL A 179 6.55 -6.29 -4.82
CA VAL A 179 5.34 -6.83 -5.49
C VAL A 179 4.20 -7.01 -4.48
N LYS A 180 4.52 -6.88 -3.18
CA LYS A 180 3.61 -7.23 -2.06
C LYS A 180 3.07 -6.01 -1.31
N GLY A 181 3.37 -4.78 -1.73
CA GLY A 181 2.81 -3.56 -1.15
C GLY A 181 3.38 -3.16 0.22
N VAL A 182 4.50 -3.78 0.64
CA VAL A 182 5.13 -3.56 1.94
C VAL A 182 5.66 -2.13 2.05
N ALA A 183 6.25 -1.59 1.00
CA ALA A 183 6.76 -0.23 1.01
C ALA A 183 5.60 0.76 1.21
N GLN A 184 4.53 0.59 0.45
CA GLN A 184 3.33 1.43 0.45
C GLN A 184 2.71 1.51 1.84
N GLN A 185 2.67 0.39 2.58
CA GLN A 185 2.16 0.35 3.95
C GLN A 185 2.94 1.26 4.90
N ILE A 186 4.27 1.30 4.80
CA ILE A 186 5.11 2.13 5.68
C ILE A 186 4.85 3.62 5.41
N ALA A 187 4.81 4.03 4.14
CA ALA A 187 4.54 5.42 3.78
C ALA A 187 3.13 5.84 4.16
N ALA A 188 2.13 4.97 3.95
CA ALA A 188 0.74 5.21 4.34
C ALA A 188 0.62 5.43 5.86
N GLN A 189 1.19 4.52 6.66
CA GLN A 189 1.21 4.63 8.13
C GLN A 189 1.99 5.85 8.64
N ALA A 190 3.05 6.25 7.94
CA ALA A 190 3.78 7.47 8.27
C ALA A 190 2.99 8.74 7.93
N GLY A 191 2.04 8.68 6.98
CA GLY A 191 1.41 9.85 6.37
C GLY A 191 2.40 10.61 5.48
N TYR A 192 3.32 9.91 4.84
CA TYR A 192 4.41 10.47 4.03
C TYR A 192 4.19 10.18 2.54
N PRO A 193 4.75 10.99 1.64
CA PRO A 193 4.49 10.86 0.21
C PRO A 193 5.24 9.66 -0.40
N ILE A 194 4.55 8.99 -1.32
CA ILE A 194 5.09 7.93 -2.17
C ILE A 194 4.64 8.18 -3.62
N VAL A 195 5.55 7.97 -4.57
CA VAL A 195 5.23 7.96 -6.01
C VAL A 195 5.62 6.62 -6.61
N THR A 196 4.77 6.07 -7.47
CA THR A 196 4.99 4.78 -8.13
C THR A 196 5.11 4.96 -9.64
N ILE A 197 6.20 4.45 -10.19
CA ILE A 197 6.59 4.54 -11.59
C ILE A 197 6.51 3.12 -12.18
N PRO A 198 5.70 2.89 -13.22
CA PRO A 198 5.69 1.61 -13.91
C PRO A 198 7.04 1.36 -14.59
N ILE A 199 7.59 0.16 -14.42
CA ILE A 199 8.89 -0.22 -14.99
C ILE A 199 8.82 -1.48 -15.86
N GLY A 200 7.61 -1.92 -16.21
CA GLY A 200 7.40 -3.04 -17.13
C GLY A 200 6.34 -4.02 -16.67
N VAL A 201 6.47 -5.25 -17.16
CA VAL A 201 5.67 -6.41 -16.76
C VAL A 201 6.57 -7.62 -16.52
N ASP A 202 6.11 -8.56 -15.70
CA ASP A 202 6.77 -9.85 -15.51
C ASP A 202 6.46 -10.85 -16.65
N ASP A 203 6.91 -12.10 -16.49
CA ASP A 203 6.66 -13.18 -17.46
C ASP A 203 5.18 -13.55 -17.62
N HIS A 204 4.32 -13.12 -16.69
CA HIS A 204 2.88 -13.35 -16.71
C HIS A 204 2.09 -12.12 -17.15
N GLY A 205 2.76 -11.03 -17.53
CA GLY A 205 2.12 -9.77 -17.91
C GLY A 205 1.66 -8.93 -16.72
N ILE A 206 2.08 -9.27 -15.49
CA ILE A 206 1.74 -8.50 -14.29
C ILE A 206 2.61 -7.25 -14.24
N PRO A 207 2.02 -6.05 -14.06
CA PRO A 207 2.79 -4.80 -13.96
C PRO A 207 3.83 -4.85 -12.85
N LEU A 208 5.03 -4.37 -13.18
CA LEU A 208 6.12 -4.14 -12.25
C LEU A 208 6.26 -2.64 -12.01
N SER A 209 6.53 -2.29 -10.75
CA SER A 209 6.65 -0.92 -10.30
C SER A 209 7.98 -0.66 -9.59
N LEU A 210 8.43 0.58 -9.71
CA LEU A 210 9.45 1.22 -8.90
C LEU A 210 8.77 2.31 -8.09
N SER A 211 8.92 2.34 -6.77
CA SER A 211 8.37 3.41 -5.94
C SER A 211 9.46 4.19 -5.22
N LEU A 212 9.25 5.50 -5.15
CA LEU A 212 10.08 6.42 -4.38
C LEU A 212 9.29 6.90 -3.16
N GLN A 213 9.95 6.95 -2.00
CA GLN A 213 9.39 7.49 -0.77
C GLN A 213 10.30 8.55 -0.18
N HIS A 214 9.69 9.49 0.54
CA HIS A 214 10.39 10.55 1.24
C HIS A 214 9.69 10.89 2.57
N THR A 215 10.29 11.77 3.38
CA THR A 215 9.63 12.42 4.52
C THR A 215 8.47 13.33 4.09
N ALA A 216 7.68 13.83 5.04
CA ALA A 216 6.53 14.69 4.79
C ALA A 216 6.85 15.91 3.92
N TRP A 217 5.90 16.31 3.07
CA TRP A 217 5.91 17.54 2.26
C TRP A 217 6.99 17.61 1.16
N LYS A 218 7.44 16.44 0.71
CA LYS A 218 8.51 16.27 -0.29
C LYS A 218 7.97 15.75 -1.63
N GLU A 219 6.69 15.99 -1.88
CA GLU A 219 6.04 15.74 -3.16
C GLU A 219 6.75 16.43 -4.34
N PRO A 220 7.20 17.70 -4.24
CA PRO A 220 7.89 18.35 -5.36
C PRO A 220 9.14 17.60 -5.82
N GLU A 221 9.98 17.15 -4.88
CA GLU A 221 11.19 16.38 -5.17
C GLU A 221 10.85 15.00 -5.74
N LEU A 222 9.86 14.30 -5.14
CA LEU A 222 9.41 13.01 -5.64
C LEU A 222 8.87 13.09 -7.08
N ILE A 223 8.09 14.13 -7.41
CA ILE A 223 7.57 14.35 -8.76
C ILE A 223 8.72 14.63 -9.73
N GLN A 224 9.70 15.46 -9.33
CA GLN A 224 10.87 15.76 -10.16
C GLN A 224 11.67 14.50 -10.48
N TRP A 225 11.99 13.68 -9.47
CA TRP A 225 12.71 12.43 -9.69
C TRP A 225 11.90 11.41 -10.46
N ALA A 226 10.60 11.28 -10.19
CA ALA A 226 9.74 10.37 -10.94
C ALA A 226 9.69 10.72 -12.43
N SER A 227 9.57 12.01 -12.76
CA SER A 227 9.63 12.48 -14.15
C SER A 227 10.98 12.16 -14.80
N ALA A 228 12.10 12.45 -14.10
CA ALA A 228 13.44 12.18 -14.63
C ALA A 228 13.70 10.68 -14.83
N ILE A 229 13.21 9.84 -13.92
CA ILE A 229 13.28 8.38 -14.03
C ILE A 229 12.43 7.90 -15.22
N GLU A 230 11.18 8.36 -15.35
CA GLU A 230 10.33 7.98 -16.48
C GLU A 230 10.99 8.35 -17.82
N ASP A 231 11.57 9.56 -17.92
CA ASP A 231 12.34 9.99 -19.09
C ASP A 231 13.56 9.12 -19.37
N ALA A 232 14.35 8.78 -18.34
CA ALA A 232 15.51 7.91 -18.47
C ALA A 232 15.13 6.50 -18.97
N LEU A 233 13.94 6.02 -18.58
CA LEU A 233 13.42 4.70 -18.94
C LEU A 233 12.78 4.62 -20.32
N LYS A 234 12.47 5.74 -20.98
CA LYS A 234 11.95 5.75 -22.38
C LYS A 234 12.83 5.00 -23.38
N SER A 235 14.14 4.98 -23.12
CA SER A 235 15.14 4.30 -23.95
C SER A 235 15.35 2.82 -23.64
N VAL A 236 14.68 2.31 -22.60
CA VAL A 236 14.76 0.90 -22.20
C VAL A 236 13.61 0.16 -22.86
N ASP A 237 13.91 -0.95 -23.54
CA ASP A 237 12.97 -1.81 -24.29
C ASP A 237 12.00 -2.60 -23.38
N ILE A 238 11.49 -1.95 -22.33
CA ILE A 238 10.51 -2.45 -21.38
C ILE A 238 9.30 -1.50 -21.42
N LEU A 239 8.86 -1.17 -22.64
CA LEU A 239 7.86 -0.14 -22.89
C LEU A 239 6.48 -0.57 -22.39
N ARG A 240 6.04 0.05 -21.29
CA ARG A 240 4.62 0.40 -21.14
C ARG A 240 4.26 1.38 -22.26
N PRO A 241 3.10 1.23 -22.91
CA PRO A 241 2.55 2.29 -23.75
C PRO A 241 2.38 3.56 -22.91
N LEU A 242 3.08 4.64 -23.27
CA LEU A 242 2.89 5.93 -22.61
C LEU A 242 1.43 6.36 -22.77
N PRO A 243 0.80 6.90 -21.70
CA PRO A 243 -0.56 7.41 -21.81
C PRO A 243 -0.56 8.53 -22.83
N THR A 244 -1.25 8.33 -23.95
CA THR A 244 -1.46 9.38 -24.92
C THR A 244 -2.56 10.27 -24.38
N TYR A 245 -2.25 11.52 -24.01
CA TYR A 245 -3.26 12.55 -23.78
C TYR A 245 -3.92 12.87 -25.11
N ARG A 246 -4.95 12.09 -25.47
CA ARG A 246 -5.70 12.31 -26.70
C ARG A 246 -6.65 13.47 -26.46
N ASN A 247 -6.54 14.47 -27.33
CA ASN A 247 -7.53 15.52 -27.48
C ASN A 247 -7.71 16.35 -26.17
N ALA A 248 -6.68 17.12 -25.79
CA ALA A 248 -6.68 17.97 -24.59
C ALA A 248 -7.86 18.97 -24.50
N SER A 249 -8.52 19.23 -25.63
CA SER A 249 -9.70 20.10 -25.74
C SER A 249 -11.03 19.34 -25.81
N ALA A 250 -11.02 18.01 -25.72
CA ALA A 250 -12.24 17.22 -25.80
C ALA A 250 -13.08 17.41 -24.54
N LYS A 251 -14.37 17.73 -24.76
CA LYS A 251 -15.39 17.71 -23.71
C LYS A 251 -15.85 16.27 -23.53
N ASN A 252 -15.61 15.69 -22.35
CA ASN A 252 -16.16 14.38 -22.01
C ASN A 252 -17.69 14.49 -21.95
N ILE A 253 -18.39 13.85 -22.88
CA ILE A 253 -19.85 13.73 -22.85
C ILE A 253 -20.16 12.35 -22.27
N PRO A 254 -20.78 12.26 -21.08
CA PRO A 254 -21.24 10.97 -20.55
C PRO A 254 -22.24 10.37 -21.53
N VAL A 255 -22.00 9.12 -21.94
CA VAL A 255 -22.99 8.36 -22.69
C VAL A 255 -23.97 7.81 -21.66
N LEU A 256 -25.24 8.22 -21.77
CA LEU A 256 -26.36 7.67 -21.00
C LEU A 256 -26.80 6.33 -21.57
#